data_AF-A0A645GKT2-F1
#
_entry.id   AF-A0A645GKT2-F1
#
_cell.length_a   1.000
_cell.length_b   1.000
_cell.length_c   1.000
_cell.angle_alpha   90.00
_cell.angle_beta   90.00
_cell.angle_gamma   90.00
#
_symmetry.space_group_name_H-M   'P 1'
#
loop_
_entity.id
_entity.type
_entity.pdbx_description
1 polymer ?
#
loop_
_entity_poly.entity_id
_entity_poly.type
_entity_poly.pdbx_seq_one_letter_code
_entity_poly.pdbx_strand_id
1 'polypeptide(L)'
;MEAYVKARAMVGSDVDLMADANSSFPLNEAVAWSQQFADVKLAFLEEPIPVDSPLEIWKALAAGAPMRIAGGENMISADTIEQAIGSGVYSVLQTDMTKWGGFSGTVPMSHRIVAKGIRFCPHMFSAAPGLLASAHLLAASNSPDGSLEYGIEYNPPRDEFLQTEVVNGRIEVGDAPGLGLNLDTAKMDRYRVPMPNL
;
A
#
# COMPACT_ATOMS: atom_id res chain seq x y z
N MET A 1 1.13 6.94 -19.73
CA MET A 1 2.15 6.15 -20.46
C MET A 1 3.49 6.84 -20.55
N GLU A 2 3.60 7.98 -21.25
CA GLU A 2 4.90 8.64 -21.53
C GLU A 2 5.76 8.89 -20.27
N ALA A 3 5.14 9.32 -19.17
CA ALA A 3 5.81 9.51 -17.89
C ALA A 3 6.50 8.23 -17.37
N TYR A 4 5.85 7.08 -17.52
CA TYR A 4 6.36 5.78 -17.07
C TYR A 4 7.49 5.26 -17.95
N VAL A 5 7.42 5.48 -19.27
CA VAL A 5 8.52 5.15 -20.20
C VAL A 5 9.76 5.98 -19.85
N LYS A 6 9.58 7.29 -19.60
CA LYS A 6 10.67 8.17 -19.17
C LYS A 6 11.24 7.74 -17.81
N ALA A 7 10.37 7.44 -16.84
CA ALA A 7 10.79 6.95 -15.54
C ALA A 7 11.61 5.66 -15.66
N ARG A 8 11.13 4.67 -16.42
CA ARG A 8 11.87 3.41 -16.68
C ARG A 8 13.23 3.65 -17.32
N ALA A 9 13.32 4.55 -18.30
CA ALA A 9 14.59 4.91 -18.93
C ALA A 9 15.58 5.56 -17.95
N MET A 10 15.08 6.32 -16.96
CA MET A 10 15.91 6.98 -15.95
C MET A 10 16.41 6.04 -14.86
N VAL A 11 15.54 5.16 -14.35
CA VAL A 11 15.85 4.31 -13.18
C VAL A 11 16.43 2.95 -13.55
N GLY A 12 16.43 2.58 -14.83
CA GLY A 12 16.93 1.29 -15.30
C GLY A 12 16.02 0.12 -14.91
N SER A 13 16.51 -1.12 -14.98
CA SER A 13 15.75 -2.33 -14.63
C SER A 13 15.76 -2.69 -13.14
N ASP A 14 16.66 -2.09 -12.37
CA ASP A 14 16.97 -2.52 -11.00
C ASP A 14 16.03 -1.90 -9.95
N VAL A 15 15.20 -0.94 -10.39
CA VAL A 15 14.19 -0.26 -9.56
C VAL A 15 12.81 -0.74 -9.98
N ASP A 16 12.02 -1.23 -9.02
CA ASP A 16 10.60 -1.54 -9.24
C ASP A 16 9.84 -0.26 -9.61
N LEU A 17 8.98 -0.35 -10.63
CA LEU A 17 8.01 0.71 -10.96
C LEU A 17 6.62 0.16 -10.77
N MET A 18 5.79 0.90 -10.05
CA MET A 18 4.40 0.55 -9.76
C MET A 18 3.49 1.60 -10.39
N ALA A 19 2.28 1.22 -10.77
CA ALA A 19 1.24 2.18 -11.11
C ALA A 19 0.02 1.95 -10.24
N ASP A 20 -0.61 3.03 -9.82
CA ASP A 20 -1.89 3.04 -9.12
C ASP A 20 -2.93 3.75 -9.99
N ALA A 21 -4.11 3.15 -10.07
CA ALA A 21 -5.25 3.62 -10.84
C ALA A 21 -6.44 4.02 -9.96
N ASN A 22 -6.35 3.88 -8.62
CA ASN A 22 -7.32 4.37 -7.64
C ASN A 22 -8.78 4.05 -8.00
N SER A 23 -9.05 2.80 -8.35
CA SER A 23 -10.36 2.26 -8.72
C SER A 23 -11.03 2.93 -9.94
N SER A 24 -10.26 3.53 -10.85
CA SER A 24 -10.81 4.47 -11.85
C SER A 24 -11.48 3.86 -13.08
N PHE A 25 -11.25 2.59 -13.41
CA PHE A 25 -11.66 2.04 -14.71
C PHE A 25 -12.72 0.92 -14.59
N PRO A 26 -13.63 0.80 -15.59
CA PRO A 26 -14.32 -0.46 -15.83
C PRO A 26 -13.36 -1.51 -16.43
N LEU A 27 -13.73 -2.79 -16.34
CA LEU A 27 -12.86 -3.93 -16.72
C LEU A 27 -12.18 -3.78 -18.09
N ASN A 28 -12.94 -3.49 -19.15
CA ASN A 28 -12.38 -3.46 -20.50
C ASN A 28 -11.37 -2.32 -20.66
N GLU A 29 -11.62 -1.17 -20.02
CA GLU A 29 -10.71 -0.04 -20.02
C GLU A 29 -9.47 -0.33 -19.17
N ALA A 30 -9.63 -0.96 -18.01
CA ALA A 30 -8.53 -1.39 -17.16
C ALA A 30 -7.57 -2.35 -17.90
N VAL A 31 -8.11 -3.36 -18.58
CA VAL A 31 -7.30 -4.30 -19.38
C VAL A 31 -6.61 -3.55 -20.51
N ALA A 32 -7.34 -2.77 -21.31
CA ALA A 32 -6.76 -2.02 -22.42
C ALA A 32 -5.68 -1.03 -21.96
N TRP A 33 -5.88 -0.38 -20.81
CA TRP A 33 -4.93 0.56 -20.22
C TRP A 33 -3.69 -0.17 -19.69
N SER A 34 -3.85 -1.31 -19.00
CA SER A 34 -2.74 -2.13 -18.52
C SER A 34 -1.81 -2.59 -19.65
N GLN A 35 -2.38 -2.94 -20.81
CA GLN A 35 -1.62 -3.40 -21.98
C GLN A 35 -0.65 -2.34 -22.52
N GLN A 36 -0.96 -1.06 -22.32
CA GLN A 36 -0.07 0.00 -22.75
C GLN A 36 1.25 -0.03 -21.96
N PHE A 37 1.28 -0.60 -20.74
CA PHE A 37 2.45 -0.66 -19.86
C PHE A 37 3.29 -1.94 -20.02
N ALA A 38 2.97 -2.82 -20.97
CA ALA A 38 3.66 -4.09 -21.15
C ALA A 38 5.19 -3.94 -21.23
N ASP A 39 5.67 -2.95 -21.98
CA ASP A 39 7.11 -2.69 -22.16
C ASP A 39 7.76 -1.96 -20.97
N VAL A 40 6.97 -1.31 -20.12
CA VAL A 40 7.47 -0.63 -18.91
C VAL A 40 7.88 -1.64 -17.84
N LYS A 41 7.32 -2.85 -17.87
CA LYS A 41 7.54 -3.91 -16.89
C LYS A 41 7.29 -3.41 -15.47
N LEU A 42 6.03 -3.05 -15.22
CA LEU A 42 5.60 -2.67 -13.87
C LEU A 42 5.74 -3.86 -12.91
N ALA A 43 6.18 -3.60 -11.69
CA ALA A 43 6.23 -4.58 -10.61
C ALA A 43 4.82 -5.03 -10.23
N PHE A 44 3.86 -4.09 -10.19
CA PHE A 44 2.43 -4.34 -10.10
C PHE A 44 1.60 -3.16 -10.60
N LEU A 45 0.31 -3.43 -10.84
CA LEU A 45 -0.75 -2.47 -11.07
C LEU A 45 -1.75 -2.51 -9.91
N GLU A 46 -1.90 -1.40 -9.20
CA GLU A 46 -2.75 -1.19 -8.03
C GLU A 46 -4.13 -0.64 -8.39
N GLU A 47 -5.15 -1.15 -7.70
CA GLU A 47 -6.56 -0.79 -7.77
C GLU A 47 -7.06 -0.31 -9.15
N PRO A 48 -6.92 -1.11 -10.23
CA PRO A 48 -7.37 -0.70 -11.56
C PRO A 48 -8.89 -0.60 -11.73
N ILE A 49 -9.66 -1.34 -10.95
CA ILE A 49 -11.13 -1.39 -10.99
C ILE A 49 -11.71 -1.18 -9.59
N PRO A 50 -13.00 -0.80 -9.45
CA PRO A 50 -13.62 -0.62 -8.15
C PRO A 50 -13.45 -1.83 -7.22
N VAL A 51 -13.06 -1.56 -5.97
CA VAL A 51 -12.81 -2.59 -4.95
C VAL A 51 -14.00 -3.52 -4.72
N ASP A 52 -15.23 -3.03 -4.87
CA ASP A 52 -16.48 -3.75 -4.71
C ASP A 52 -16.94 -4.48 -5.98
N SER A 53 -16.14 -4.43 -7.05
CA SER A 53 -16.39 -5.20 -8.27
C SER A 53 -16.47 -6.69 -7.92
N PRO A 54 -17.39 -7.45 -8.56
CA PRO A 54 -17.48 -8.89 -8.35
C PRO A 54 -16.14 -9.59 -8.59
N LEU A 55 -15.83 -10.62 -7.79
CA LEU A 55 -14.55 -11.33 -7.87
C LEU A 55 -14.23 -11.87 -9.27
N GLU A 56 -15.25 -12.28 -10.04
CA GLU A 56 -15.07 -12.76 -11.41
C GLU A 56 -14.55 -11.66 -12.37
N ILE A 57 -14.87 -10.39 -12.10
CA ILE A 57 -14.35 -9.25 -12.84
C ILE A 57 -12.87 -9.04 -12.51
N TRP A 58 -12.51 -9.13 -11.23
CA TRP A 58 -11.12 -9.10 -10.78
C TRP A 58 -10.28 -10.24 -11.38
N LYS A 59 -10.84 -11.45 -11.47
CA LYS A 59 -10.18 -12.59 -12.15
C LYS A 59 -10.00 -12.35 -13.64
N ALA A 60 -11.02 -11.82 -14.32
CA ALA A 60 -10.93 -11.49 -15.74
C ALA A 60 -9.84 -10.44 -16.02
N LEU A 61 -9.75 -9.42 -15.15
CA LEU A 61 -8.69 -8.42 -15.19
C LEU A 61 -7.31 -9.07 -14.99
N ALA A 62 -7.12 -9.86 -13.95
CA ALA A 62 -5.83 -10.50 -13.66
C ALA A 62 -5.39 -11.45 -14.78
N ALA A 63 -6.33 -12.11 -15.47
CA ALA A 63 -6.03 -12.93 -16.64
C ALA A 63 -5.63 -12.10 -17.88
N GLY A 64 -6.09 -10.85 -17.97
CA GLY A 64 -5.84 -9.96 -19.10
C GLY A 64 -4.68 -8.96 -18.91
N ALA A 65 -4.23 -8.73 -17.68
CA ALA A 65 -3.16 -7.78 -17.37
C ALA A 65 -1.77 -8.40 -17.62
N PRO A 66 -0.83 -7.68 -18.24
CA PRO A 66 0.53 -8.19 -18.50
C PRO A 66 1.46 -8.10 -17.28
N MET A 67 0.96 -7.66 -16.12
CA MET A 67 1.70 -7.51 -14.87
C MET A 67 0.89 -8.03 -13.68
N ARG A 68 1.54 -8.08 -12.53
CA ARG A 68 0.92 -8.43 -11.25
C ARG A 68 -0.16 -7.42 -10.88
N ILE A 69 -1.24 -7.92 -10.27
CA ILE A 69 -2.29 -7.08 -9.70
C ILE A 69 -2.04 -6.87 -8.20
N ALA A 70 -2.23 -5.64 -7.76
CA ALA A 70 -2.18 -5.21 -6.37
C ALA A 70 -3.50 -4.55 -5.94
N GLY A 71 -3.75 -4.54 -4.65
CA GLY A 71 -4.88 -3.84 -4.04
C GLY A 71 -5.02 -4.23 -2.57
N GLY A 72 -5.98 -3.61 -1.89
CA GLY A 72 -6.29 -3.95 -0.50
C GLY A 72 -6.44 -2.77 0.42
N GLU A 73 -6.07 -1.56 -0.01
CA GLU A 73 -6.23 -0.36 0.82
C GLU A 73 -7.70 -0.11 1.19
N ASN A 74 -8.64 -0.44 0.29
CA ASN A 74 -10.07 -0.23 0.50
C ASN A 74 -10.83 -1.51 0.91
N MET A 75 -10.12 -2.60 1.22
CA MET A 75 -10.70 -3.83 1.74
C MET A 75 -10.89 -3.74 3.26
N ILE A 76 -12.05 -3.24 3.68
CA ILE A 76 -12.32 -2.89 5.09
C ILE A 76 -13.02 -3.99 5.90
N SER A 77 -12.82 -5.27 5.57
CA SER A 77 -13.37 -6.39 6.34
C SER A 77 -12.48 -7.63 6.27
N ALA A 78 -12.52 -8.47 7.32
CA ALA A 78 -11.79 -9.75 7.33
C ALA A 78 -12.19 -10.61 6.14
N ASP A 79 -13.49 -10.73 5.88
CA ASP A 79 -14.04 -11.60 4.83
C ASP A 79 -13.56 -11.18 3.44
N THR A 80 -13.53 -9.87 3.16
CA THR A 80 -13.01 -9.35 1.88
C THR A 80 -11.54 -9.68 1.70
N ILE A 81 -10.72 -9.53 2.75
CA ILE A 81 -9.29 -9.81 2.67
C ILE A 81 -9.04 -11.32 2.56
N GLU A 82 -9.78 -12.17 3.28
CA GLU A 82 -9.69 -13.63 3.13
C GLU A 82 -10.06 -14.08 1.72
N GLN A 83 -11.12 -13.50 1.15
CA GLN A 83 -11.52 -13.77 -0.23
C GLN A 83 -10.41 -13.36 -1.20
N ALA A 84 -9.78 -12.21 -0.98
CA ALA A 84 -8.65 -11.75 -1.79
C ALA A 84 -7.45 -12.71 -1.70
N ILE A 85 -7.07 -13.15 -0.50
CA ILE A 85 -6.00 -14.13 -0.26
C ILE A 85 -6.28 -15.46 -0.99
N GLY A 86 -7.52 -15.93 -0.97
CA GLY A 86 -7.94 -17.19 -1.59
C GLY A 86 -8.20 -17.11 -3.10
N SER A 87 -8.25 -15.92 -3.67
CA SER A 87 -8.76 -15.71 -5.04
C SER A 87 -7.80 -16.08 -6.17
N GLY A 88 -6.48 -16.00 -5.91
CA GLY A 88 -5.45 -16.06 -6.96
C GLY A 88 -5.36 -14.82 -7.85
N VAL A 89 -6.11 -13.75 -7.56
CA VAL A 89 -6.08 -12.47 -8.31
C VAL A 89 -4.86 -11.65 -7.93
N TYR A 90 -4.63 -11.49 -6.62
CA TYR A 90 -3.67 -10.54 -6.09
C TYR A 90 -2.31 -11.20 -5.91
N SER A 91 -1.29 -10.63 -6.56
CA SER A 91 0.11 -10.99 -6.29
C SER A 91 0.72 -10.11 -5.20
N VAL A 92 0.11 -8.94 -4.96
CA VAL A 92 0.46 -8.01 -3.88
C VAL A 92 -0.80 -7.65 -3.12
N LEU A 93 -0.77 -7.72 -1.79
CA LEU A 93 -1.88 -7.25 -0.95
C LEU A 93 -1.42 -6.10 -0.06
N GLN A 94 -2.28 -5.08 0.02
CA GLN A 94 -1.96 -3.76 0.57
C GLN A 94 -2.91 -3.33 1.69
N THR A 95 -3.33 -4.28 2.53
CA THR A 95 -4.26 -3.98 3.64
C THR A 95 -3.77 -2.80 4.49
N ASP A 96 -4.62 -1.77 4.59
CA ASP A 96 -4.38 -0.60 5.43
C ASP A 96 -4.91 -0.85 6.85
N MET A 97 -3.99 -0.91 7.81
CA MET A 97 -4.33 -1.14 9.22
C MET A 97 -5.11 -0.01 9.89
N THR A 98 -5.03 1.21 9.36
CA THR A 98 -5.73 2.39 9.89
C THR A 98 -7.18 2.46 9.39
N LYS A 99 -7.46 1.81 8.26
CA LYS A 99 -8.82 1.63 7.74
C LYS A 99 -9.50 0.39 8.33
N TRP A 100 -8.76 -0.70 8.59
CA TRP A 100 -9.33 -1.91 9.18
C TRP A 100 -8.39 -2.67 10.12
N GLY A 101 -8.96 -3.18 11.22
CA GLY A 101 -8.36 -4.22 12.06
C GLY A 101 -7.23 -3.78 13.00
N GLY A 102 -6.55 -2.66 12.73
CA GLY A 102 -5.35 -2.26 13.49
C GLY A 102 -4.31 -3.38 13.54
N PHE A 103 -3.40 -3.35 14.51
CA PHE A 103 -2.45 -4.44 14.70
C PHE A 103 -3.13 -5.79 14.95
N SER A 104 -4.19 -5.81 15.76
CA SER A 104 -4.88 -7.03 16.16
C SER A 104 -5.46 -7.83 14.98
N GLY A 105 -5.98 -7.14 13.95
CA GLY A 105 -6.49 -7.77 12.74
C GLY A 105 -5.41 -7.97 11.68
N THR A 106 -4.53 -6.98 11.48
CA THR A 106 -3.61 -6.99 10.33
C THR A 106 -2.35 -7.82 10.53
N VAL A 107 -1.84 -7.98 11.75
CA VAL A 107 -0.66 -8.84 12.00
C VAL A 107 -0.93 -10.30 11.62
N PRO A 108 -1.95 -10.99 12.17
CA PRO A 108 -2.25 -12.37 11.77
C PRO A 108 -2.69 -12.47 10.30
N MET A 109 -3.29 -11.41 9.76
CA MET A 109 -3.62 -11.33 8.34
C MET A 109 -2.36 -11.34 7.46
N SER A 110 -1.37 -10.50 7.78
CA SER A 110 -0.12 -10.38 7.03
C SER A 110 0.63 -11.71 6.95
N HIS A 111 0.63 -12.51 8.03
CA HIS A 111 1.24 -13.84 8.02
C HIS A 111 0.52 -14.81 7.07
N ARG A 112 -0.80 -14.71 6.95
CA ARG A 112 -1.58 -15.54 6.01
C ARG A 112 -1.34 -15.12 4.56
N ILE A 113 -1.22 -13.83 4.30
CA ILE A 113 -0.85 -13.27 2.99
C ILE A 113 0.52 -13.85 2.57
N VAL A 114 1.54 -13.69 3.43
CA VAL A 114 2.90 -14.16 3.18
C VAL A 114 2.95 -15.69 3.05
N ALA A 115 2.20 -16.44 3.87
CA ALA A 115 2.13 -17.90 3.79
C ALA A 115 1.51 -18.41 2.47
N LYS A 116 0.73 -17.58 1.77
CA LYS A 116 0.22 -17.87 0.42
C LYS A 116 1.18 -17.47 -0.70
N GLY A 117 2.37 -16.97 -0.36
CA GLY A 117 3.36 -16.48 -1.32
C GLY A 117 2.95 -15.16 -1.98
N ILE A 118 2.01 -14.43 -1.37
CA ILE A 118 1.58 -13.10 -1.84
C ILE A 118 2.51 -12.07 -1.18
N ARG A 119 3.05 -11.14 -1.98
CA ARG A 119 3.85 -10.02 -1.47
C ARG A 119 2.96 -9.12 -0.62
N PHE A 120 3.35 -8.87 0.62
CA PHE A 120 2.63 -7.93 1.49
C PHE A 120 3.31 -6.57 1.51
N CYS A 121 2.58 -5.53 1.13
CA CYS A 121 3.02 -4.13 1.09
C CYS A 121 1.94 -3.26 1.74
N PRO A 122 1.96 -3.02 3.05
CA PRO A 122 0.86 -2.30 3.72
C PRO A 122 0.71 -0.89 3.12
N HIS A 123 -0.49 -0.59 2.61
CA HIS A 123 -0.83 0.77 2.19
C HIS A 123 -0.68 1.72 3.38
N MET A 124 -0.10 2.88 3.13
CA MET A 124 0.03 3.92 4.13
C MET A 124 0.18 5.31 3.51
N PHE A 125 -0.93 6.05 3.53
CA PHE A 125 -0.95 7.47 3.21
C PHE A 125 -1.49 8.27 4.40
N SER A 126 -0.64 8.51 5.41
CA SER A 126 -1.07 9.11 6.69
C SER A 126 0.04 9.96 7.36
N ALA A 127 -0.27 10.45 8.56
CA ALA A 127 0.65 11.14 9.47
C ALA A 127 1.71 10.17 10.07
N ALA A 128 2.65 10.71 10.85
CA ALA A 128 3.75 9.94 11.44
C ALA A 128 3.31 8.67 12.22
N PRO A 129 2.22 8.69 13.03
CA PRO A 129 1.76 7.48 13.73
C PRO A 129 1.35 6.36 12.76
N GLY A 130 0.66 6.68 11.66
CA GLY A 130 0.23 5.70 10.67
C GLY A 130 1.43 5.10 9.93
N LEU A 131 2.37 5.94 9.50
CA LEU A 131 3.61 5.49 8.84
C LEU A 131 4.41 4.54 9.72
N LEU A 132 4.66 4.90 10.98
CA LEU A 132 5.40 4.05 11.91
C LEU A 132 4.65 2.75 12.21
N ALA A 133 3.32 2.81 12.36
CA ALA A 133 2.52 1.61 12.58
C ALA A 133 2.59 0.65 11.38
N SER A 134 2.51 1.18 10.15
CA SER A 134 2.70 0.41 8.92
C SER A 134 4.10 -0.19 8.82
N ALA A 135 5.14 0.57 9.21
CA ALA A 135 6.52 0.09 9.24
C ALA A 135 6.70 -1.09 10.22
N HIS A 136 6.14 -0.98 11.43
CA HIS A 136 6.14 -2.07 12.41
C HIS A 136 5.38 -3.30 11.90
N LEU A 137 4.23 -3.11 11.24
CA LEU A 137 3.48 -4.22 10.66
C LEU A 137 4.25 -4.91 9.53
N LEU A 138 4.87 -4.15 8.63
CA LEU A 138 5.70 -4.72 7.58
C LEU A 138 6.84 -5.54 8.18
N ALA A 139 7.55 -5.00 9.17
CA ALA A 139 8.61 -5.71 9.89
C ALA A 139 8.09 -7.00 10.56
N ALA A 140 6.91 -6.95 11.19
CA ALA A 140 6.29 -8.11 11.84
C ALA A 140 5.76 -9.16 10.84
N SER A 141 5.43 -8.76 9.61
CA SER A 141 4.88 -9.65 8.59
C SER A 141 5.88 -10.68 8.06
N ASN A 142 7.19 -10.38 8.14
CA ASN A 142 8.27 -11.13 7.48
C ASN A 142 8.05 -11.32 5.96
N SER A 143 7.38 -10.36 5.30
CA SER A 143 7.22 -10.31 3.84
C SER A 143 8.60 -10.17 3.16
N PRO A 144 9.10 -11.17 2.41
CA PRO A 144 10.50 -11.17 1.94
C PRO A 144 10.83 -10.04 0.97
N ASP A 145 9.87 -9.67 0.13
CA ASP A 145 9.93 -8.63 -0.90
C ASP A 145 8.94 -7.49 -0.61
N GLY A 146 8.40 -7.42 0.61
CA GLY A 146 7.49 -6.36 1.02
C GLY A 146 8.16 -4.99 1.05
N SER A 147 7.39 -3.97 0.70
CA SER A 147 7.84 -2.57 0.72
C SER A 147 6.87 -1.71 1.52
N LEU A 148 7.42 -0.74 2.24
CA LEU A 148 6.65 0.27 2.96
C LEU A 148 6.32 1.41 2.01
N GLU A 149 5.06 1.81 1.98
CA GLU A 149 4.67 3.03 1.28
C GLU A 149 5.14 4.28 2.05
N TYR A 150 5.79 5.21 1.33
CA TYR A 150 6.28 6.46 1.89
C TYR A 150 6.00 7.60 0.90
N GLY A 151 5.05 8.48 1.24
CA GLY A 151 4.75 9.66 0.43
C GLY A 151 5.93 10.64 0.35
N ILE A 152 6.19 11.20 -0.83
CA ILE A 152 7.35 12.09 -1.05
C ILE A 152 6.99 13.57 -0.92
N GLU A 153 5.70 13.91 -1.00
CA GLU A 153 5.18 15.25 -0.84
C GLU A 153 5.29 15.71 0.61
N TYR A 154 5.55 16.99 0.83
CA TYR A 154 5.55 17.56 2.19
C TYR A 154 4.17 17.36 2.85
N ASN A 155 4.16 16.66 3.97
CA ASN A 155 3.00 16.35 4.78
C ASN A 155 3.32 16.73 6.23
N PRO A 156 2.92 17.92 6.72
CA PRO A 156 3.34 18.39 8.04
C PRO A 156 3.03 17.43 9.20
N PRO A 157 1.83 16.82 9.29
CA PRO A 157 1.55 15.76 10.27
C PRO A 157 2.49 14.54 10.23
N ARG A 158 3.15 14.26 9.09
CA ARG A 158 4.20 13.24 8.97
C ARG A 158 5.57 13.84 9.26
N ASP A 159 5.98 14.84 8.48
CA ASP A 159 7.36 15.32 8.44
C ASP A 159 7.78 16.09 9.70
N GLU A 160 6.86 16.77 10.40
CA GLU A 160 7.18 17.51 11.64
C GLU A 160 7.19 16.63 12.89
N PHE A 161 6.64 15.41 12.78
CA PHE A 161 6.45 14.47 13.89
C PHE A 161 7.23 13.15 13.73
N LEU A 162 7.64 12.77 12.52
CA LEU A 162 8.44 11.56 12.30
C LEU A 162 9.81 11.73 12.99
N GLN A 163 10.21 10.73 13.78
CA GLN A 163 11.45 10.74 14.58
C GLN A 163 12.51 9.78 14.03
N THR A 164 12.32 9.32 12.81
CA THR A 164 13.21 8.40 12.08
C THR A 164 13.38 8.90 10.65
N GLU A 165 14.47 8.55 10.01
CA GLU A 165 14.81 8.99 8.65
C GLU A 165 14.85 7.81 7.69
N VAL A 166 14.60 8.08 6.41
CA VAL A 166 14.84 7.10 5.34
C VAL A 166 16.33 7.11 5.02
N VAL A 167 17.04 6.04 5.35
CA VAL A 167 18.46 5.86 5.04
C VAL A 167 18.63 4.69 4.08
N ASN A 168 19.19 4.95 2.89
CA ASN A 168 19.38 3.96 1.83
C ASN A 168 18.09 3.17 1.49
N GLY A 169 16.97 3.87 1.40
CA GLY A 169 15.66 3.29 1.05
C GLY A 169 15.02 2.46 2.17
N ARG A 170 15.46 2.60 3.42
CA ARG A 170 14.93 1.87 4.58
C ARG A 170 14.59 2.81 5.72
N ILE A 171 13.56 2.44 6.48
CA ILE A 171 13.21 3.05 7.77
C ILE A 171 13.50 2.03 8.87
N GLU A 172 14.15 2.49 9.93
CA GLU A 172 14.35 1.71 11.15
C GLU A 172 13.26 2.08 12.17
N VAL A 173 12.58 1.06 12.70
CA VAL A 173 11.50 1.24 13.68
C VAL A 173 11.99 1.25 15.14
N GLY A 174 13.23 0.81 15.39
CA GLY A 174 13.88 0.82 16.71
C GLY A 174 13.26 -0.10 17.77
N ASP A 175 13.81 -0.05 18.98
CA ASP A 175 13.43 -0.88 20.14
C ASP A 175 12.61 -0.12 21.21
N ALA A 176 12.28 1.14 20.95
CA ALA A 176 11.50 1.95 21.89
C ALA A 176 10.08 1.38 22.06
N PRO A 177 9.48 1.45 23.27
CA PRO A 177 8.12 0.95 23.49
C PRO A 177 7.07 1.63 22.58
N GLY A 178 6.05 0.86 22.19
CA GLY A 178 4.95 1.37 21.35
C GLY A 178 5.38 1.59 19.91
N LEU A 179 5.00 2.73 19.33
CA LEU A 179 5.39 3.12 17.96
C LEU A 179 6.77 3.80 17.90
N GLY A 180 7.50 3.89 19.02
CA GLY A 180 8.72 4.68 19.11
C GLY A 180 8.52 6.20 18.90
N LEU A 181 7.26 6.67 18.96
CA LEU A 181 6.89 8.05 18.69
C LEU A 181 6.61 8.82 19.98
N ASN A 182 7.29 9.95 20.16
CA ASN A 182 6.98 10.94 21.20
C ASN A 182 6.27 12.15 20.58
N LEU A 183 4.98 12.32 20.88
CA LEU A 183 4.16 13.40 20.32
C LEU A 183 4.39 14.72 21.07
N ASP A 184 4.86 15.74 20.35
CA ASP A 184 4.96 17.11 20.84
C ASP A 184 3.58 17.78 20.85
N THR A 185 2.96 17.83 22.02
CA THR A 185 1.63 18.39 22.21
C THR A 185 1.56 19.89 21.88
N ALA A 186 2.64 20.64 22.10
CA ALA A 186 2.69 22.06 21.77
C ALA A 186 2.74 22.29 20.25
N LYS A 187 3.41 21.41 19.49
CA LYS A 187 3.30 21.40 18.02
C LYS A 187 1.91 21.00 17.56
N MET A 188 1.31 19.97 18.16
CA MET A 188 -0.03 19.49 17.79
C MET A 188 -1.08 20.60 17.89
N ASP A 189 -0.97 21.50 18.87
CA ASP A 189 -1.91 22.61 19.04
C ASP A 189 -2.01 23.53 17.82
N ARG A 190 -0.97 23.61 16.98
CA ARG A 190 -0.98 24.37 15.72
C ARG A 190 -1.90 23.76 14.65
N TYR A 191 -2.17 22.46 14.73
CA TYR A 191 -3.01 21.70 13.79
C TYR A 191 -4.39 21.41 14.34
N ARG A 192 -4.78 22.03 15.46
CA ARG A 192 -6.07 21.80 16.09
C ARG A 192 -7.19 22.23 15.14
N VAL A 193 -7.98 21.27 14.68
CA VAL A 193 -9.20 21.52 13.93
C VAL A 193 -10.38 21.48 14.92
N PRO A 194 -11.20 22.54 15.03
CA PRO A 194 -12.43 22.46 15.80
C PRO A 194 -13.37 21.47 15.14
N MET A 195 -13.77 20.42 15.85
CA MET A 195 -14.82 19.52 15.39
C MET A 195 -16.14 20.31 15.38
N PRO A 196 -16.85 20.41 14.25
CA PRO A 196 -18.22 20.91 14.29
C PRO A 196 -19.02 19.99 15.22
N ASN A 197 -19.88 20.59 16.06
CA ASN A 197 -20.66 19.88 17.08
C ASN A 197 -21.24 18.57 16.52
N LEU A 198 -20.81 17.45 17.10
CA LEU A 198 -21.49 16.15 16.96
C LEU A 198 -22.89 16.21 17.58
#